data_AF-A0AAU8ESL7-F1
#
_entry.id   AF-A0AAU8ESL7-F1
#
_cell.length_a   1.000
_cell.length_b   1.000
_cell.length_c   1.000
_cell.angle_alpha   90.00
_cell.angle_beta   90.00
_cell.angle_gamma   90.00
#
_symmetry.space_group_name_H-M   'P 1'
#
loop_
_entity.id
_entity.type
_entity.pdbx_description
1 polymer ?
#
loop_
_entity_poly.entity_id
_entity_poly.type
_entity_poly.pdbx_seq_one_letter_code
_entity_poly.pdbx_strand_id
1 'polypeptide(L)'
;MRAIAKEANAPLAAAHYCFSDKSELMDAAAEAWLKNLNRYSSDVPVHLGLRKAVEQVAENYWRALEEEPGSLLAEIELILWATRNAASSPLAGKIYPAYEVELGNLFAAAAQGNGDKCLIDAATLVRTFLMIYDGAAIQYMTDPKAADHRGNFFLVLDALLAKAGV
;
A
#
# COMPACT_ATOMS: atom_id res chain seq x y z
N MET A 1 8.66 9.20 21.32
CA MET A 1 9.55 8.46 22.23
C MET A 1 8.82 7.89 23.44
N ARG A 2 8.46 8.68 24.47
CA ARG A 2 7.82 8.15 25.70
C ARG A 2 6.59 7.28 25.48
N ALA A 3 5.61 7.75 24.69
CA ALA A 3 4.40 6.98 24.40
C ALA A 3 4.70 5.67 23.66
N ILE A 4 5.61 5.71 22.68
CA ILE A 4 6.03 4.55 21.88
C ILE A 4 6.75 3.51 22.76
N ALA A 5 7.68 3.95 23.62
CA ALA A 5 8.38 3.05 24.52
C ALA A 5 7.42 2.37 25.51
N LYS A 6 6.44 3.12 26.03
CA LYS A 6 5.39 2.57 26.89
C LYS A 6 4.54 1.53 26.16
N GLU A 7 4.09 1.82 24.95
CA GLU A 7 3.30 0.89 24.13
C GLU A 7 4.07 -0.38 23.79
N ALA A 8 5.35 -0.26 23.45
CA ALA A 8 6.23 -1.38 23.16
C ALA A 8 6.69 -2.18 24.40
N ASN A 9 6.20 -1.82 25.60
CA ASN A 9 6.67 -2.35 26.88
C ASN A 9 8.22 -2.35 27.00
N ALA A 10 8.85 -1.29 26.48
CA ALA A 10 10.29 -1.14 26.39
C ALA A 10 10.79 0.00 27.29
N PRO A 11 12.01 -0.09 27.87
CA PRO A 11 12.60 1.02 28.60
C PRO A 11 12.78 2.25 27.70
N LEU A 12 12.42 3.44 28.19
CA LEU A 12 12.63 4.69 27.46
C LEU A 12 14.10 4.91 27.07
N ALA A 13 15.02 4.47 27.94
CA ALA A 13 16.45 4.52 27.67
C ALA A 13 16.85 3.67 26.45
N ALA A 14 16.23 2.50 26.26
CA ALA A 14 16.48 1.66 25.09
C ALA A 14 16.00 2.35 23.80
N ALA A 15 14.85 3.02 23.83
CA ALA A 15 14.36 3.77 22.67
C ALA A 15 15.30 4.92 22.28
N HIS A 16 15.88 5.63 23.25
CA HIS A 16 16.89 6.68 23.00
C HIS A 16 18.27 6.12 22.63
N TYR A 17 18.57 4.88 23.00
CA TYR A 17 19.78 4.19 22.54
C TYR A 17 19.67 3.77 21.08
N CYS A 18 18.50 3.28 20.66
CA CYS A 18 18.26 2.83 19.29
C CYS A 18 17.97 3.97 18.30
N PHE A 19 17.43 5.10 18.77
CA PHE A 19 17.03 6.22 17.91
C PHE A 19 17.44 7.56 18.54
N SER A 20 18.14 8.36 17.77
CA SER A 20 18.62 9.70 18.11
C SER A 20 17.46 10.66 18.36
N ASP A 21 16.39 10.56 17.56
CA ASP A 21 15.20 11.37 17.72
C ASP A 21 13.92 10.66 17.23
N LYS A 22 12.78 11.38 17.26
CA LYS A 22 11.50 10.84 16.79
C LYS A 22 11.53 10.58 15.28
N SER A 23 12.23 11.39 14.49
CA SER A 23 12.27 11.26 13.04
C SER A 23 12.99 9.98 12.64
N GLU A 24 14.14 9.66 13.25
CA GLU A 24 14.86 8.41 13.00
C GLU A 24 14.01 7.18 13.36
N LEU A 25 13.27 7.24 14.47
CA LEU A 25 12.33 6.18 14.82
C LEU A 25 11.23 6.01 13.77
N MET A 26 10.60 7.11 13.34
CA MET A 26 9.52 7.06 12.35
C MET A 26 10.02 6.55 11.00
N ASP A 27 11.23 6.94 10.58
CA ASP A 27 11.88 6.41 9.38
C ASP A 27 12.10 4.90 9.48
N ALA A 28 12.62 4.41 10.61
CA ALA A 28 12.81 2.98 10.84
C ALA A 28 11.49 2.20 10.90
N ALA A 29 10.45 2.77 11.52
CA ALA A 29 9.11 2.19 11.54
C ALA A 29 8.53 2.09 10.13
N ALA A 30 8.75 3.10 9.31
CA ALA A 30 8.31 3.10 7.92
C ALA A 30 9.04 2.08 7.07
N GLU A 31 10.37 1.97 7.20
CA GLU A 31 11.13 0.95 6.49
C GLU A 31 10.72 -0.47 6.90
N ALA A 32 10.45 -0.70 8.19
CA ALA A 32 9.94 -1.98 8.67
C ALA A 32 8.54 -2.28 8.12
N TRP A 33 7.68 -1.27 8.04
CA TRP A 33 6.35 -1.40 7.46
C TRP A 33 6.40 -1.67 5.94
N LEU A 34 7.23 -0.92 5.19
CA LEU A 34 7.44 -1.11 3.75
C LEU A 34 7.97 -2.51 3.40
N LYS A 35 8.82 -3.10 4.25
CA LYS A 35 9.29 -4.49 4.06
C LYS A 35 8.18 -5.54 4.18
N ASN A 36 7.07 -5.19 4.83
CA ASN A 36 5.95 -6.08 5.06
C ASN A 36 4.82 -5.91 4.04
N LEU A 37 5.00 -5.08 3.01
CA LEU A 37 4.04 -4.88 1.92
C LEU A 37 3.74 -6.17 1.14
N ASN A 38 4.72 -7.06 1.05
CA ASN A 38 4.61 -8.42 0.50
C ASN A 38 3.44 -9.26 1.03
N ARG A 39 2.85 -8.88 2.17
CA ARG A 39 1.66 -9.56 2.70
C ARG A 39 0.46 -9.45 1.77
N TYR A 40 0.29 -8.33 1.08
CA TYR A 40 -0.90 -8.10 0.23
C TYR A 40 -0.77 -8.74 -1.16
N SER A 41 0.45 -9.07 -1.58
CA SER A 41 0.78 -9.72 -2.85
C SER A 41 0.93 -11.24 -2.75
N SER A 42 0.67 -11.82 -1.58
CA SER A 42 0.71 -13.28 -1.35
C SER A 42 -0.45 -14.01 -2.05
N ASP A 43 -0.17 -15.24 -2.50
CA ASP A 43 -1.13 -16.14 -3.17
C ASP A 43 -1.80 -15.59 -4.45
N VAL A 44 -1.18 -14.61 -5.09
CA VAL A 44 -1.69 -14.05 -6.34
C VAL A 44 -1.52 -15.06 -7.48
N PRO A 45 -2.59 -15.38 -8.25
CA PRO A 45 -2.54 -16.38 -9.31
C PRO A 45 -1.90 -15.81 -10.59
N VAL A 46 -0.58 -15.58 -10.54
CA VAL A 46 0.23 -15.04 -11.66
C VAL A 46 0.02 -15.82 -12.97
N HIS A 47 -0.23 -17.13 -12.87
CA HIS A 47 -0.46 -18.02 -14.00
C HIS A 47 -1.82 -17.82 -14.70
N LEU A 48 -2.74 -17.05 -14.12
CA LEU A 48 -4.06 -16.75 -14.69
C LEU A 48 -4.09 -15.43 -15.48
N GLY A 49 -2.95 -14.77 -15.64
CA GLY A 49 -2.80 -13.52 -16.38
C GLY A 49 -2.97 -12.26 -15.55
N LEU A 50 -2.66 -11.12 -16.17
CA LEU A 50 -2.56 -9.81 -15.53
C LEU A 50 -3.87 -9.37 -14.89
N ARG A 51 -5.01 -9.49 -15.58
CA ARG A 51 -6.32 -9.12 -15.03
C ARG A 51 -6.61 -9.86 -13.73
N LYS A 52 -6.44 -11.17 -13.72
CA LYS A 52 -6.70 -12.00 -12.53
C LYS A 52 -5.73 -11.69 -11.40
N ALA A 53 -4.47 -11.39 -11.72
CA ALA A 53 -3.49 -10.97 -10.73
C ALA A 53 -3.89 -9.63 -10.07
N VAL A 54 -4.27 -8.62 -10.86
CA VAL A 54 -4.69 -7.32 -10.33
C VAL A 54 -5.99 -7.43 -9.53
N GLU A 55 -6.97 -8.18 -10.02
CA GLU A 55 -8.23 -8.45 -9.29
C GLU A 55 -7.94 -9.11 -7.93
N GLN A 56 -7.06 -10.11 -7.88
CA GLN A 56 -6.72 -10.78 -6.62
C GLN A 56 -5.97 -9.84 -5.65
N VAL A 57 -5.06 -9.01 -6.15
CA VAL A 57 -4.41 -7.98 -5.32
C VAL A 57 -5.45 -7.01 -4.77
N ALA A 58 -6.39 -6.55 -5.59
CA ALA A 58 -7.47 -5.67 -5.16
C ALA A 58 -8.33 -6.30 -4.05
N GLU A 59 -8.66 -7.58 -4.18
CA GLU A 59 -9.37 -8.34 -3.14
C GLU A 59 -8.56 -8.44 -1.84
N ASN A 60 -7.26 -8.72 -1.93
CA ASN A 60 -6.39 -8.80 -0.76
C ASN A 60 -6.27 -7.46 -0.02
N TYR A 61 -6.12 -6.37 -0.76
CA TYR A 61 -6.09 -5.01 -0.21
C TYR A 61 -7.43 -4.65 0.46
N TRP A 62 -8.56 -4.95 -0.20
CA TRP A 62 -9.88 -4.69 0.38
C TRP A 62 -10.14 -5.51 1.65
N ARG A 63 -9.81 -6.81 1.62
CA ARG A 63 -9.93 -7.68 2.79
C ARG A 63 -9.10 -7.15 3.96
N ALA A 64 -7.86 -6.73 3.70
CA ALA A 64 -7.01 -6.15 4.74
C ALA A 64 -7.58 -4.86 5.33
N LEU A 65 -8.20 -4.01 4.51
CA LEU A 65 -8.90 -2.81 4.98
C LEU A 65 -10.09 -3.16 5.90
N GLU A 66 -10.83 -4.23 5.60
CA GLU A 66 -11.96 -4.68 6.43
C GLU A 66 -11.50 -5.36 7.73
N GLU A 67 -10.46 -6.19 7.67
CA GLU A 67 -9.94 -6.96 8.80
C GLU A 67 -9.12 -6.10 9.78
N GLU A 68 -8.31 -5.18 9.25
CA GLU A 68 -7.37 -4.37 10.04
C GLU A 68 -7.40 -2.87 9.66
N PRO A 69 -8.55 -2.16 9.79
CA PRO A 69 -8.65 -0.75 9.41
C PRO A 69 -7.68 0.16 10.19
N GLY A 70 -7.30 -0.23 11.42
CA GLY A 70 -6.31 0.49 12.22
C GLY A 70 -4.90 0.44 11.62
N SER A 71 -4.53 -0.66 10.96
CA SER A 71 -3.24 -0.80 10.26
C SER A 71 -3.17 0.16 9.08
N LEU A 72 -4.25 0.30 8.32
CA LEU A 72 -4.32 1.24 7.20
C LEU A 72 -4.36 2.70 7.65
N LEU A 73 -5.08 3.01 8.74
CA LEU A 73 -5.06 4.35 9.33
C LEU A 73 -3.63 4.75 9.74
N ALA A 74 -2.90 3.84 10.40
CA ALA A 74 -1.51 4.09 10.79
C ALA A 74 -0.59 4.31 9.58
N GLU A 75 -0.80 3.58 8.48
CA GLU A 75 -0.10 3.80 7.21
C GLU A 75 -0.37 5.21 6.65
N ILE A 76 -1.63 5.63 6.60
CA ILE A 76 -1.97 6.98 6.10
C ILE A 76 -1.36 8.06 6.98
N GLU A 77 -1.41 7.90 8.31
CA GLU A 77 -0.78 8.82 9.25
C GLU A 77 0.73 8.92 9.03
N LEU A 78 1.37 7.78 8.72
CA LEU A 78 2.79 7.71 8.40
C LEU A 78 3.12 8.42 7.08
N ILE A 79 2.34 8.20 6.03
CA ILE A 79 2.47 8.91 4.75
C ILE A 79 2.38 10.42 4.99
N LEU A 80 1.35 10.87 5.71
CA LEU A 80 1.15 12.29 6.01
C LEU A 80 2.28 12.86 6.87
N TRP A 81 2.78 12.09 7.85
CA TRP A 81 3.95 12.48 8.63
C TRP A 81 5.18 12.63 7.74
N ALA A 82 5.47 11.64 6.87
CA ALA A 82 6.61 11.68 5.96
C ALA A 82 6.52 12.90 5.03
N THR A 83 5.36 13.16 4.44
CA THR A 83 5.14 14.34 3.57
C THR A 83 5.39 15.65 4.31
N ARG A 84 4.91 15.79 5.56
CA ARG A 84 5.15 16.99 6.38
C ARG A 84 6.63 17.19 6.74
N ASN A 85 7.42 16.12 6.77
CA ASN A 85 8.83 16.14 7.15
C ASN A 85 9.77 15.93 5.94
N ALA A 86 9.28 16.09 4.70
CA ALA A 86 10.05 15.80 3.49
C ALA A 86 11.33 16.65 3.34
N ALA A 87 11.42 17.81 4.00
CA ALA A 87 12.62 18.64 4.02
C ALA A 87 13.76 18.04 4.87
N SER A 88 13.42 17.19 5.85
CA SER A 88 14.35 16.61 6.82
C SER A 88 14.43 15.09 6.78
N SER A 89 13.52 14.41 6.06
CA SER A 89 13.51 12.96 5.87
C SER A 89 13.27 12.62 4.39
N PRO A 90 14.03 11.66 3.82
CA PRO A 90 13.81 11.19 2.45
C PRO A 90 12.61 10.25 2.32
N LEU A 91 11.97 9.87 3.43
CA LEU A 91 10.97 8.79 3.47
C LEU A 91 9.79 9.03 2.52
N ALA A 92 9.29 10.26 2.43
CA ALA A 92 8.15 10.60 1.56
C ALA A 92 8.39 10.19 0.10
N GLY A 93 9.63 10.36 -0.38
CA GLY A 93 10.04 10.00 -1.74
C GLY A 93 10.26 8.51 -1.95
N LYS A 94 10.21 7.67 -0.90
CA LYS A 94 10.46 6.22 -0.98
C LYS A 94 9.18 5.37 -0.91
N ILE A 95 8.11 5.87 -0.30
CA ILE A 95 6.91 5.07 0.02
C ILE A 95 6.26 4.49 -1.25
N TYR A 96 5.74 5.34 -2.14
CA TYR A 96 5.08 4.83 -3.34
C TYR A 96 6.03 4.16 -4.35
N PRO A 97 7.29 4.59 -4.52
CA PRO A 97 8.23 3.82 -5.33
C PRO A 97 8.47 2.39 -4.83
N ALA A 98 8.38 2.13 -3.53
CA ALA A 98 8.45 0.76 -3.01
C ALA A 98 7.25 -0.08 -3.47
N TYR A 99 6.05 0.49 -3.42
CA TYR A 99 4.84 -0.14 -3.97
C TYR A 99 4.92 -0.40 -5.48
N GLU A 100 5.45 0.56 -6.25
CA GLU A 100 5.68 0.40 -7.68
C GLU A 100 6.59 -0.77 -7.99
N VAL A 101 7.69 -0.92 -7.25
CA VAL A 101 8.61 -2.04 -7.43
C VAL A 101 7.91 -3.37 -7.12
N GLU A 102 7.22 -3.45 -5.99
CA GLU A 102 6.60 -4.71 -5.57
C GLU A 102 5.45 -5.14 -6.51
N LEU A 103 4.43 -4.28 -6.66
CA LEU A 103 3.27 -4.58 -7.48
C LEU A 103 3.64 -4.63 -8.96
N GLY A 104 4.57 -3.79 -9.40
CA GLY A 104 5.05 -3.77 -10.78
C GLY A 104 5.74 -5.08 -11.17
N ASN A 105 6.58 -5.62 -10.28
CA ASN A 105 7.21 -6.94 -10.51
C ASN A 105 6.17 -8.06 -10.60
N LEU A 106 5.18 -8.05 -9.71
CA LEU A 106 4.09 -9.02 -9.70
C LEU A 106 3.25 -8.96 -10.98
N PHE A 107 2.80 -7.77 -11.36
CA PHE A 107 1.98 -7.55 -12.54
C PHE A 107 2.74 -7.86 -13.83
N ALA A 108 4.02 -7.48 -13.91
CA ALA A 108 4.89 -7.84 -15.03
C ALA A 108 5.05 -9.35 -15.16
N ALA A 109 5.26 -10.07 -14.04
CA ALA A 109 5.33 -11.52 -14.05
C ALA A 109 4.03 -12.18 -14.54
N ALA A 110 2.88 -11.64 -14.14
CA ALA A 110 1.57 -12.16 -14.55
C ALA A 110 1.31 -11.94 -16.04
N ALA A 111 1.62 -10.74 -16.54
CA ALA A 111 1.50 -10.43 -17.96
C ALA A 111 2.41 -11.31 -18.82
N GLN A 112 3.68 -11.48 -18.41
CA GLN A 112 4.65 -12.31 -19.13
C GLN A 112 4.25 -13.79 -19.12
N GLY A 113 3.77 -14.31 -17.99
CA GLY A 113 3.38 -15.71 -17.85
C GLY A 113 2.21 -16.13 -18.74
N ASN A 114 1.31 -15.19 -19.08
CA ASN A 114 0.12 -15.45 -19.89
C ASN A 114 0.20 -14.85 -21.32
N GLY A 115 1.27 -14.11 -21.64
CA GLY A 115 1.42 -13.44 -22.94
C GLY A 115 0.51 -12.22 -23.13
N ASP A 116 0.03 -11.62 -22.03
CA ASP A 116 -0.85 -10.46 -22.06
C ASP A 116 -0.11 -9.22 -22.57
N LYS A 117 -0.76 -8.44 -23.43
CA LYS A 117 -0.23 -7.17 -23.94
C LYS A 117 -0.93 -6.00 -23.27
N CYS A 118 -0.42 -5.62 -22.10
CA CYS A 118 -0.87 -4.43 -21.39
C CYS A 118 -0.60 -3.17 -22.23
N LEU A 119 -1.66 -2.40 -22.50
CA LEU A 119 -1.62 -1.17 -23.32
C LEU A 119 -1.09 0.06 -22.55
N ILE A 120 -0.94 -0.07 -21.23
CA ILE A 120 -0.34 0.93 -20.36
C ILE A 120 0.94 0.37 -19.73
N ASP A 121 1.89 1.22 -19.40
CA ASP A 121 3.10 0.78 -18.72
C ASP A 121 2.80 0.35 -17.27
N ALA A 122 3.66 -0.52 -16.72
CA ALA A 122 3.45 -1.10 -15.40
C ALA A 122 3.42 -0.05 -14.29
N ALA A 123 4.24 1.00 -14.37
CA ALA A 123 4.26 2.06 -13.36
C ALA A 123 2.95 2.85 -13.36
N THR A 124 2.41 3.19 -14.55
CA THR A 124 1.09 3.81 -14.69
C THR A 124 -0.03 2.91 -14.16
N LEU A 125 -0.01 1.60 -14.44
CA LEU A 125 -1.00 0.65 -13.93
C LEU A 125 -0.99 0.62 -12.39
N VAL A 126 0.19 0.45 -11.78
CA VAL A 126 0.34 0.39 -10.33
C VAL A 126 -0.06 1.71 -9.67
N ARG A 127 0.43 2.85 -10.18
CA ARG A 127 0.07 4.16 -9.63
C ARG A 127 -1.40 4.44 -9.69
N THR A 128 -2.05 4.10 -10.80
CA THR A 128 -3.49 4.31 -10.95
C THR A 128 -4.27 3.39 -10.01
N PHE A 129 -3.87 2.11 -9.90
CA PHE A 129 -4.45 1.19 -8.92
C PHE A 129 -4.39 1.75 -7.48
N LEU A 130 -3.22 2.21 -7.05
CA LEU A 130 -3.03 2.78 -5.71
C LEU A 130 -3.85 4.06 -5.50
N MET A 131 -3.91 4.95 -6.50
CA MET A 131 -4.75 6.15 -6.42
C MET A 131 -6.23 5.83 -6.20
N ILE A 132 -6.74 4.79 -6.87
CA ILE A 132 -8.13 4.34 -6.71
C ILE A 132 -8.31 3.74 -5.30
N TYR A 133 -7.40 2.85 -4.88
CA TYR A 133 -7.47 2.20 -3.58
C TYR A 133 -7.38 3.20 -2.42
N ASP A 134 -6.39 4.10 -2.43
CA ASP A 134 -6.19 5.10 -1.37
C ASP A 134 -7.45 5.97 -1.18
N GLY A 135 -8.04 6.41 -2.29
CA GLY A 135 -9.27 7.21 -2.28
C GLY A 135 -10.48 6.42 -1.77
N ALA A 136 -10.59 5.14 -2.13
CA ALA A 136 -11.67 4.26 -1.65
C ALA A 136 -11.51 3.94 -0.15
N ALA A 137 -10.29 3.63 0.28
CA ALA A 137 -9.94 3.33 1.65
C ALA A 137 -10.25 4.50 2.60
N ILE A 138 -9.85 5.72 2.24
CA ILE A 138 -10.13 6.92 3.04
C ILE A 138 -11.63 7.12 3.20
N GLN A 139 -12.41 7.00 2.11
CA GLN A 139 -13.87 7.14 2.18
C GLN A 139 -14.51 6.05 3.03
N TYR A 140 -14.12 4.79 2.82
CA TYR A 140 -14.60 3.65 3.59
C TYR A 140 -14.35 3.84 5.10
N MET A 141 -13.14 4.23 5.50
CA MET A 141 -12.81 4.42 6.92
C MET A 141 -13.61 5.53 7.61
N THR A 142 -14.06 6.55 6.86
CA THR A 142 -14.84 7.66 7.44
C THR A 142 -16.30 7.30 7.72
N ASP A 143 -16.94 6.55 6.81
CA ASP A 143 -18.28 6.01 6.99
C ASP A 143 -18.45 4.77 6.11
N PRO A 144 -18.20 3.57 6.66
CA PRO A 144 -18.29 2.31 5.91
C PRO A 144 -19.68 2.03 5.33
N LYS A 145 -20.74 2.67 5.85
CA LYS A 145 -22.14 2.40 5.48
C LYS A 145 -22.73 3.45 4.54
N ALA A 146 -22.03 4.56 4.30
CA ALA A 146 -22.53 5.66 3.47
C ALA A 146 -22.74 5.27 1.99
N ALA A 147 -21.98 4.31 1.48
CA ALA A 147 -22.02 3.89 0.07
C ALA A 147 -21.49 2.46 -0.09
N ASP A 148 -21.69 1.89 -1.29
CA ASP A 148 -21.00 0.66 -1.71
C ASP A 148 -19.57 0.99 -2.15
N HIS A 149 -18.71 1.32 -1.18
CA HIS A 149 -17.31 1.69 -1.43
C HIS A 149 -16.54 0.57 -2.16
N ARG A 150 -16.83 -0.69 -1.79
CA ARG A 150 -16.25 -1.88 -2.42
C ARG A 150 -16.67 -1.98 -3.88
N GLY A 151 -17.97 -1.92 -4.15
CA GLY A 151 -18.50 -1.94 -5.51
C GLY A 151 -17.93 -0.82 -6.38
N ASN A 152 -17.85 0.40 -5.84
CA ASN A 152 -17.25 1.55 -6.54
C ASN A 152 -15.75 1.35 -6.82
N PHE A 153 -14.98 0.81 -5.87
CA PHE A 153 -13.57 0.48 -6.07
C PHE A 153 -13.38 -0.52 -7.23
N PHE A 154 -14.14 -1.63 -7.22
CA PHE A 154 -14.05 -2.64 -8.27
C PHE A 154 -14.60 -2.16 -9.63
N LEU A 155 -15.59 -1.27 -9.64
CA LEU A 155 -16.08 -0.62 -10.86
C LEU A 155 -14.98 0.18 -11.56
N VAL A 156 -14.25 1.01 -10.81
CA VAL A 156 -13.17 1.83 -11.37
C VAL A 156 -11.96 0.97 -11.75
N LEU A 157 -11.67 -0.08 -10.96
CA LEU A 157 -10.63 -1.06 -11.29
C LEU A 157 -10.91 -1.77 -12.62
N ASP A 158 -12.15 -2.23 -12.84
CA ASP A 158 -12.53 -2.87 -14.09
C ASP A 158 -12.35 -1.93 -15.29
N ALA A 159 -12.72 -0.66 -15.15
CA ALA A 159 -12.50 0.35 -16.17
C ALA A 159 -11.00 0.59 -16.46
N LEU A 160 -10.14 0.56 -15.43
CA LEU A 160 -8.68 0.63 -15.59
C LEU A 160 -8.14 -0.60 -16.35
N LEU A 161 -8.58 -1.79 -16.00
CA LEU A 161 -8.13 -3.03 -16.66
C LEU A 161 -8.62 -3.09 -18.12
N ALA A 162 -9.87 -2.70 -18.38
CA ALA A 162 -10.39 -2.56 -19.74
C ALA A 162 -9.56 -1.55 -20.56
N LYS A 163 -9.14 -0.43 -19.96
CA LYS A 163 -8.24 0.54 -20.59
C LYS A 163 -6.84 -0.02 -20.85
N ALA A 164 -6.35 -0.88 -19.95
CA ALA A 164 -5.10 -1.61 -20.10
C ALA A 164 -5.16 -2.73 -21.15
N GLY A 165 -6.34 -3.04 -21.69
CA GLY A 165 -6.52 -4.06 -22.73
C GLY A 165 -6.42 -5.50 -22.22
N VAL A 166 -6.61 -5.69 -20.91
CA VAL A 166 -6.64 -7.01 -20.24
C VAL A 166 -7.96 -7.25 -19.56
#